data_AF-A0A0C2G3L5-F1
#
_entry.id   AF-A0A0C2G3L5-F1
#
_cell.length_a   1.000
_cell.length_b   1.000
_cell.length_c   1.000
_cell.angle_alpha   90.00
_cell.angle_beta   90.00
_cell.angle_gamma   90.00
#
_symmetry.space_group_name_H-M   'P 1'
#
loop_
_entity.id
_entity.type
_entity.pdbx_description
1 polymer ?
#
loop_
_entity_poly.entity_id
_entity_poly.type
_entity_poly.pdbx_seq_one_letter_code
_entity_poly.pdbx_strand_id
1 'polypeptide(L)'
;YRFNNKAYLLQAFTHASYFKNRITGCYQRLEFLGDAVLDYMITRYLFEDERQYSPGVLTDLRSALVNNTIFASLAVKYDFHKHFIAMCPGLHHMIEKFVKLCSERNFFDANFNSESSDAMQQSLLPGQQG
;
A
#
# COMPACT_ATOMS: atom_id res chain seq x y z
N TYR A 1 11.68 10.58 6.65
CA TYR A 1 12.96 9.92 6.31
C TYR A 1 13.78 10.83 5.39
N ARG A 2 15.11 10.89 5.54
CA ARG A 2 15.99 11.67 4.65
C ARG A 2 16.91 10.70 3.89
N PHE A 3 16.85 10.73 2.55
CA PHE A 3 17.67 9.85 1.73
C PHE A 3 19.14 10.26 1.75
N ASN A 4 20.03 9.29 2.02
CA ASN A 4 21.47 9.46 1.86
C ASN A 4 21.84 9.66 0.39
N ASN A 5 21.21 8.90 -0.51
CA ASN A 5 21.32 9.08 -1.95
C ASN A 5 19.94 9.38 -2.55
N LYS A 6 19.76 10.63 -3.03
CA LYS A 6 18.50 11.11 -3.63
C LYS A 6 18.17 10.43 -4.96
N ALA A 7 19.13 9.75 -5.61
CA ALA A 7 18.89 9.00 -6.83
C ALA A 7 17.87 7.86 -6.62
N TYR A 8 17.88 7.21 -5.45
CA TYR A 8 16.88 6.19 -5.14
C TYR A 8 15.47 6.75 -5.03
N LEU A 9 15.33 7.95 -4.46
CA LEU A 9 14.04 8.64 -4.42
C LEU A 9 13.58 8.99 -5.85
N LEU A 10 14.47 9.54 -6.68
CA LEU A 10 14.15 9.82 -8.08
C LEU A 10 13.71 8.55 -8.84
N GLN A 11 14.45 7.46 -8.68
CA GLN A 11 14.12 6.17 -9.29
C GLN A 11 12.75 5.65 -8.82
N ALA A 12 12.48 5.70 -7.52
CA ALA A 12 11.22 5.22 -6.93
C ALA A 12 9.99 5.97 -7.45
N PHE A 13 10.13 7.23 -7.84
CA PHE A 13 9.03 8.05 -8.39
C PHE A 13 9.00 8.10 -9.92
N THR A 14 9.93 7.44 -10.64
CA THR A 14 10.00 7.48 -12.11
C THR A 14 9.28 6.29 -12.75
N HIS A 15 8.17 6.56 -13.44
CA HIS A 15 7.46 5.58 -14.25
C HIS A 15 8.20 5.25 -15.56
N ALA A 16 8.02 4.04 -16.08
CA ALA A 16 8.68 3.56 -17.30
C ALA A 16 8.40 4.41 -18.55
N SER A 17 7.26 5.12 -18.59
CA SER A 17 6.96 6.04 -19.70
C SER A 17 7.80 7.32 -19.70
N TYR A 18 8.48 7.65 -18.60
CA TYR A 18 9.30 8.85 -18.51
C TYR A 18 10.71 8.62 -19.09
N PHE A 19 10.81 8.61 -20.41
CA PHE A 19 12.06 8.37 -21.14
C PHE A 19 13.13 9.47 -21.00
N LYS A 20 12.79 10.63 -20.42
CA LYS A 20 13.75 11.73 -20.16
C LYS A 20 14.69 11.43 -18.99
N ASN A 21 14.35 10.48 -18.11
CA ASN A 21 15.27 10.08 -17.06
C ASN A 21 16.42 9.24 -17.66
N ARG A 22 17.60 9.85 -17.72
CA ARG A 22 18.84 9.21 -18.18
C ARG A 22 19.82 8.95 -17.03
N ILE A 23 19.43 9.27 -15.79
CA ILE A 23 20.28 9.20 -14.60
C ILE A 23 20.01 7.91 -13.83
N THR A 24 18.74 7.52 -13.72
CA THR A 24 18.30 6.30 -13.04
C THR A 24 17.40 5.46 -13.94
N GLY A 25 17.11 4.23 -13.52
CA GLY A 25 16.03 3.44 -14.12
C GLY A 25 14.63 3.91 -13.68
N CYS A 26 13.62 3.14 -14.08
CA CYS A 26 12.26 3.25 -13.54
C CYS A 26 12.13 2.55 -12.18
N TYR A 27 10.98 2.73 -11.53
CA TYR A 27 10.72 2.21 -10.19
C TYR A 27 10.59 0.67 -10.13
N GLN A 28 10.35 -0.03 -11.25
CA GLN A 28 9.91 -1.44 -11.26
C GLN A 28 10.84 -2.40 -10.50
N ARG A 29 12.16 -2.18 -10.54
CA ARG A 29 13.10 -2.99 -9.76
C ARG A 29 13.02 -2.72 -8.25
N LEU A 30 12.72 -1.48 -7.87
CA LEU A 30 12.51 -1.11 -6.47
C LEU A 30 11.15 -1.60 -5.97
N GLU A 31 10.11 -1.57 -6.82
CA GLU A 31 8.80 -2.18 -6.56
C GLU A 31 8.94 -3.67 -6.28
N PHE A 32 9.61 -4.42 -7.17
CA PHE A 32 9.84 -5.85 -6.97
C PHE A 32 10.50 -6.18 -5.61
N LEU A 33 11.49 -5.38 -5.19
CA LEU A 33 12.12 -5.54 -3.88
C LEU A 33 11.19 -5.11 -2.74
N GLY A 34 10.50 -3.98 -2.91
CA GLY A 34 9.61 -3.37 -1.93
C GLY A 34 8.43 -4.27 -1.60
N ASP A 35 7.86 -4.97 -2.58
CA ASP A 35 6.75 -5.89 -2.39
C ASP A 35 7.12 -7.00 -1.41
N ALA A 36 8.27 -7.65 -1.59
CA ALA A 36 8.73 -8.70 -0.68
C ALA A 36 9.05 -8.16 0.72
N VAL A 37 9.59 -6.95 0.81
CA VAL A 37 9.90 -6.30 2.10
C VAL A 37 8.61 -5.97 2.87
N LEU A 38 7.61 -5.40 2.20
CA LEU A 38 6.34 -5.04 2.82
C LEU A 38 5.55 -6.29 3.23
N ASP A 39 5.52 -7.32 2.38
CA ASP A 39 4.87 -8.60 2.69
C ASP A 39 5.48 -9.25 3.95
N TYR A 40 6.81 -9.27 4.04
CA TYR A 40 7.50 -9.77 5.23
C TYR A 40 7.21 -8.93 6.48
N MET A 41 7.28 -7.60 6.40
CA MET A 41 7.04 -6.72 7.54
C MET A 41 5.61 -6.88 8.08
N ILE A 42 4.61 -6.95 7.21
CA ILE A 42 3.20 -7.13 7.58
C ILE A 42 2.98 -8.55 8.11
N THR A 43 3.51 -9.57 7.45
CA THR A 43 3.39 -10.96 7.92
C THR A 43 4.00 -11.12 9.32
N ARG A 44 5.19 -10.54 9.54
CA ARG A 44 5.84 -10.58 10.86
C ARG A 44 5.01 -9.87 11.92
N TYR A 45 4.49 -8.69 11.61
CA TYR A 45 3.63 -7.95 12.52
C TYR A 45 2.37 -8.75 12.92
N LEU A 46 1.72 -9.42 11.96
CA LEU A 46 0.56 -10.27 12.24
C LEU A 46 0.92 -11.52 13.05
N PHE A 47 2.09 -12.11 12.80
CA PHE A 47 2.57 -13.31 13.50
C PHE A 47 2.97 -13.02 14.95
N GLU A 48 3.55 -11.85 15.22
CA GLU A 48 3.97 -11.40 16.55
C GLU A 48 2.81 -10.83 17.41
N ASP A 49 1.58 -10.75 16.87
CA ASP A 49 0.41 -10.26 17.58
C ASP A 49 0.03 -11.18 18.76
N GLU A 50 -0.22 -10.58 19.93
CA GLU A 50 -0.53 -11.30 21.19
C GLU A 50 -1.79 -12.16 21.09
N ARG A 51 -2.69 -11.88 20.13
CA ARG A 51 -3.92 -12.64 19.91
C ARG A 51 -3.71 -14.02 19.31
N GLN A 52 -2.50 -14.31 18.81
CA GLN A 52 -2.12 -15.62 18.25
C GLN A 52 -3.16 -16.17 17.25
N TYR A 53 -3.34 -15.43 16.15
CA TYR A 53 -4.32 -15.80 15.13
C TYR A 53 -4.07 -17.19 14.53
N SER A 54 -5.16 -17.84 14.13
CA SER A 54 -5.07 -19.10 13.39
C SER A 54 -4.44 -18.89 12.00
N PRO A 55 -3.84 -19.94 11.39
CA PRO A 55 -3.23 -19.82 10.06
C PRO A 55 -4.19 -19.31 8.96
N GLY A 56 -5.47 -19.63 9.06
CA GLY A 56 -6.50 -19.12 8.14
C GLY A 56 -6.69 -17.61 8.30
N VAL A 57 -6.88 -17.14 9.54
CA VAL A 57 -7.06 -15.71 9.84
C VAL A 57 -5.82 -14.90 9.46
N LEU A 58 -4.60 -15.42 9.70
CA LEU A 58 -3.37 -14.78 9.25
C LEU A 58 -3.32 -14.59 7.73
N THR A 59 -3.80 -15.58 6.98
CA THR A 59 -3.84 -15.52 5.51
C THR A 59 -4.84 -14.47 5.03
N ASP A 60 -6.01 -14.40 5.67
CA ASP A 60 -7.06 -13.43 5.34
C ASP A 60 -6.62 -12.00 5.67
N LEU A 61 -6.09 -11.77 6.88
CA LEU A 61 -5.57 -10.47 7.31
C LEU A 61 -4.42 -10.00 6.42
N ARG A 62 -3.47 -10.89 6.10
CA ARG A 62 -2.38 -10.55 5.19
C ARG A 62 -2.91 -10.14 3.82
N SER A 63 -3.88 -10.87 3.27
CA SER A 63 -4.45 -10.56 1.95
C SER A 63 -5.23 -9.23 1.95
N ALA A 64 -5.87 -8.89 3.07
CA ALA A 64 -6.57 -7.62 3.26
C ALA A 64 -5.60 -6.43 3.36
N LEU A 65 -4.44 -6.61 4.02
CA LEU A 65 -3.45 -5.55 4.23
C LEU A 65 -2.45 -5.41 3.07
N VAL A 66 -2.03 -6.52 2.48
CA VAL A 66 -1.06 -6.59 1.37
C VAL A 66 -1.82 -6.64 0.05
N ASN A 67 -2.36 -5.49 -0.36
CA ASN A 67 -2.93 -5.36 -1.69
C ASN A 67 -2.71 -3.97 -2.30
N ASN A 68 -2.73 -3.94 -3.63
CA ASN A 68 -2.44 -2.74 -4.41
C ASN A 68 -3.44 -1.61 -4.16
N THR A 69 -4.69 -1.91 -3.80
CA THR A 69 -5.71 -0.90 -3.50
C THR A 69 -5.39 -0.15 -2.21
N ILE A 70 -4.96 -0.87 -1.17
CA ILE A 70 -4.49 -0.29 0.10
C ILE A 70 -3.20 0.50 -0.13
N PHE A 71 -2.24 -0.03 -0.88
CA PHE A 71 -1.02 0.71 -1.19
C PHE A 71 -1.28 1.97 -2.01
N ALA A 72 -2.18 1.92 -2.98
CA ALA A 72 -2.58 3.08 -3.76
C ALA A 72 -3.28 4.14 -2.90
N SER A 73 -4.20 3.74 -2.00
CA SER A 73 -4.90 4.68 -1.12
C SER A 73 -3.92 5.34 -0.14
N LEU A 74 -2.97 4.58 0.43
CA LEU A 74 -1.90 5.12 1.26
C LEU A 74 -0.96 6.06 0.50
N ALA A 75 -0.59 5.71 -0.73
CA ALA A 75 0.24 6.57 -1.59
C ALA A 75 -0.45 7.91 -1.85
N VAL A 76 -1.78 7.91 -2.07
CA VAL A 76 -2.54 9.17 -2.16
C VAL A 76 -2.59 9.91 -0.82
N LYS A 77 -2.87 9.21 0.29
CA LYS A 77 -2.94 9.78 1.64
C LYS A 77 -1.67 10.54 2.02
N TYR A 78 -0.52 10.00 1.63
CA TYR A 78 0.80 10.58 1.88
C TYR A 78 1.36 11.38 0.70
N ASP A 79 0.50 11.82 -0.21
CA ASP A 79 0.84 12.77 -1.29
C ASP A 79 1.87 12.27 -2.32
N PHE A 80 2.09 10.96 -2.45
CA PHE A 80 3.06 10.42 -3.42
C PHE A 80 2.70 10.78 -4.86
N HIS A 81 1.41 10.83 -5.17
CA HIS A 81 0.90 11.23 -6.49
C HIS A 81 1.39 12.62 -6.94
N LYS A 82 1.67 13.55 -6.00
CA LYS A 82 2.19 14.90 -6.33
C LYS A 82 3.65 14.88 -6.80
N HIS A 83 4.37 13.81 -6.50
CA HIS A 83 5.79 13.64 -6.82
C HIS A 83 6.03 12.60 -7.91
N PHE A 84 4.98 11.93 -8.38
CA PHE A 84 5.08 10.87 -9.39
C PHE A 84 5.43 11.43 -10.76
N ILE A 85 6.43 10.83 -11.41
CA ILE A 85 7.02 11.31 -12.66
C ILE A 85 6.67 10.33 -13.78
N ALA A 86 5.78 10.74 -14.69
CA ALA A 86 5.38 9.95 -15.84
C ALA A 86 5.20 10.83 -17.09
N MET A 87 5.25 10.22 -18.28
CA MET A 87 4.77 10.84 -19.53
C MET A 87 3.66 10.00 -20.13
N CYS A 88 2.51 9.98 -19.47
CA CYS A 88 1.32 9.29 -19.95
C CYS A 88 0.09 10.09 -19.47
N PRO A 89 -0.55 10.89 -20.34
CA PRO A 89 -1.72 11.70 -19.94
C PRO A 89 -2.88 10.85 -19.40
N GLY A 90 -3.11 9.67 -20.00
CA GLY A 90 -4.13 8.74 -19.51
C GLY A 90 -3.87 8.27 -18.08
N LEU A 91 -2.62 8.01 -17.71
CA LEU A 91 -2.26 7.63 -16.35
C LEU A 91 -2.47 8.78 -15.36
N HIS A 92 -2.11 10.01 -15.73
CA HIS A 92 -2.38 11.20 -14.89
C HIS A 92 -3.88 11.36 -14.62
N HIS A 93 -4.70 11.25 -15.66
CA HIS A 93 -6.15 11.32 -15.52
C HIS A 93 -6.71 10.25 -14.58
N MET A 94 -6.20 9.02 -14.68
CA MET A 94 -6.60 7.93 -13.78
C MET A 94 -6.19 8.18 -12.33
N ILE A 95 -4.97 8.70 -12.11
CA ILE A 95 -4.50 9.09 -10.77
C ILE A 95 -5.38 10.21 -10.20
N GLU A 96 -5.66 11.26 -10.97
CA GLU A 96 -6.53 12.37 -10.55
C GLU A 96 -7.93 11.90 -10.16
N LYS A 97 -8.53 11.03 -10.99
CA LYS A 97 -9.83 10.43 -10.70
C LYS A 97 -9.79 9.63 -9.40
N PHE A 98 -8.73 8.85 -9.19
CA PHE A 98 -8.55 8.07 -7.96
C PHE A 98 -8.36 8.95 -6.73
N VAL A 99 -7.55 10.01 -6.81
CA VAL A 99 -7.35 11.00 -5.73
C VAL A 99 -8.68 11.64 -5.32
N LYS A 100 -9.51 12.02 -6.31
CA LYS A 100 -10.86 12.55 -6.06
C LYS A 100 -11.74 11.53 -5.34
N LEU A 101 -11.75 10.27 -5.79
CA LEU A 101 -12.51 9.19 -5.15
C LEU A 101 -12.10 8.96 -3.69
N CYS A 102 -10.80 8.98 -3.39
CA CYS A 102 -10.31 8.82 -2.02
C CYS A 102 -10.73 9.98 -1.11
N SER A 103 -10.76 11.20 -1.66
CA SER A 103 -11.18 12.42 -0.94
C SER A 103 -12.68 12.42 -0.64
N GLU A 104 -13.51 11.95 -1.58
CA GLU A 104 -14.97 11.93 -1.42
C GLU A 104 -15.47 10.84 -0.46
N ARG A 105 -14.73 9.73 -0.34
CA ARG A 105 -15.16 8.57 0.45
C ARG A 105 -14.60 8.53 1.88
N ASN A 106 -13.86 9.55 2.34
CA ASN A 106 -13.05 9.47 3.57
C ASN A 106 -12.29 8.14 3.68
N PHE A 107 -11.78 7.65 2.55
CA PHE A 107 -11.13 6.34 2.48
C PHE A 107 -9.92 6.24 3.42
N PHE A 108 -9.40 7.40 3.82
CA PHE A 108 -8.27 7.56 4.72
C PHE A 108 -8.57 7.27 6.20
N ASP A 109 -9.84 7.30 6.59
CA ASP A 109 -10.29 7.06 7.97
C ASP A 109 -10.73 5.60 8.19
N ALA A 110 -11.19 4.91 7.14
CA ALA A 110 -11.80 3.60 7.24
C ALA A 110 -10.81 2.43 7.47
N ASN A 111 -9.55 2.54 7.01
CA ASN A 111 -8.72 1.33 6.82
C ASN A 111 -7.55 1.11 7.79
N PHE A 112 -7.42 1.89 8.87
CA PHE A 112 -6.37 1.61 9.88
C PHE A 112 -6.87 1.61 11.33
N ASN A 113 -7.98 2.30 11.64
CA ASN A 113 -8.53 2.32 12.99
C ASN A 113 -9.84 1.51 13.11
N SER A 114 -10.76 1.58 12.14
CA SER A 114 -12.02 0.84 12.20
C SER A 114 -11.93 -0.55 11.59
N GLU A 115 -11.42 -0.75 10.37
CA GLU A 115 -11.39 -2.11 9.79
C GLU A 115 -10.40 -3.06 10.47
N SER A 116 -9.28 -2.55 11.02
CA SER A 116 -8.45 -3.36 11.91
C SER A 116 -9.21 -3.71 13.19
N SER A 117 -9.96 -2.79 13.80
CA SER A 117 -10.80 -3.10 14.97
C SER A 117 -11.96 -4.06 14.64
N ASP A 118 -12.63 -3.87 13.50
CA ASP A 118 -13.84 -4.56 13.09
C ASP A 118 -13.54 -5.96 12.53
N ALA A 119 -12.48 -6.12 11.72
CA ALA A 119 -12.02 -7.45 11.32
C ALA A 119 -11.50 -8.25 12.54
N MET A 120 -10.89 -7.56 13.51
CA MET A 120 -10.49 -8.16 14.77
C MET A 120 -11.71 -8.48 15.66
N GLN A 121 -12.77 -7.67 15.66
CA GLN A 121 -14.02 -7.90 16.41
C GLN A 121 -14.95 -8.95 15.78
N GLN A 122 -15.00 -9.08 14.45
CA GLN A 122 -15.79 -10.12 13.79
C GLN A 122 -15.22 -11.53 13.97
N SER A 123 -13.90 -11.65 14.16
CA SER A 123 -13.26 -12.93 14.53
C SER A 123 -13.44 -13.32 16.01
N LEU A 124 -13.99 -12.43 16.84
CA LEU A 124 -14.17 -12.62 18.29
C LEU A 124 -15.54 -13.19 18.70
N LEU A 125 -16.43 -13.54 17.76
CA LEU A 125 -17.69 -14.23 18.10
C LEU A 125 -17.44 -15.73 18.34
N PRO A 126 -17.54 -16.24 19.58
CA PRO A 126 -17.46 -17.66 19.84
C PRO A 126 -18.83 -18.29 19.60
N GLY A 127 -18.89 -19.29 18.72
CA GLY A 127 -19.93 -20.31 18.74
C GLY A 127 -21.07 -20.10 17.76
N GLN A 128 -21.02 -20.84 16.66
CA GLN A 128 -22.05 -21.84 16.41
C GLN A 128 -21.36 -23.15 15.99
N GLN A 129 -21.03 -23.96 16.99
CA GLN A 129 -21.14 -25.41 16.82
C GLN A 129 -22.62 -25.74 17.03
N GLY A 130 -23.21 -26.30 15.99
CA GLY A 130 -24.55 -26.88 15.92
C GLY A 130 -24.62 -27.68 14.63
#